data_AF-A0A7Y7U6G8-F1
#
_entry.id   AF-A0A7Y7U6G8-F1
#
_cell.length_a   1.000
_cell.length_b   1.000
_cell.length_c   1.000
_cell.angle_alpha   90.00
_cell.angle_beta   90.00
_cell.angle_gamma   90.00
#
_symmetry.space_group_name_H-M   'P 1'
#
loop_
_entity.id
_entity.type
_entity.pdbx_description
1 polymer ?
#
loop_
_entity_poly.entity_id
_entity_poly.type
_entity_poly.pdbx_seq_one_letter_code
_entity_poly.pdbx_strand_id
1 'polypeptide(L)'
;MPTTPPDTHPFILTQVSPELMTPERQQRLLVDLSDMDDYYVVFERYGFGGGGASWAEHIETMLEEHDPELLDHVELAGAGEIFRAYTDGPAATARLLALVQPVFADLGALSKYLAQADPTDFFE
;
A
#
# COMPACT_ATOMS: atom_id res chain seq x y z
N MET A 1 10.10 -23.97 15.17
CA MET A 1 8.65 -23.72 14.95
C MET A 1 8.56 -22.81 13.74
N PRO A 2 7.83 -23.15 12.67
CA PRO A 2 7.56 -22.16 11.63
C PRO A 2 6.67 -21.08 12.27
N THR A 3 7.21 -19.89 12.45
CA THR A 3 6.41 -18.72 12.77
C THR A 3 5.43 -18.53 11.63
N THR A 4 4.14 -18.66 11.89
CA THR A 4 3.11 -18.18 10.95
C THR A 4 3.51 -16.75 10.59
N PRO A 5 3.68 -16.42 9.30
CA PRO A 5 3.97 -15.04 8.94
C PRO A 5 2.87 -14.15 9.55
N PRO A 6 3.21 -12.96 10.06
CA PRO A 6 2.21 -12.03 10.56
C PRO A 6 1.14 -11.85 9.47
N ASP A 7 -0.13 -11.91 9.88
CA ASP A 7 -1.23 -11.65 8.95
C ASP A 7 -1.07 -10.21 8.48
N THR A 8 -0.80 -10.07 7.18
CA THR A 8 -0.48 -8.79 6.56
C THR A 8 -1.52 -8.34 5.55
N HIS A 9 -2.66 -9.03 5.50
CA HIS A 9 -3.74 -8.79 4.54
C HIS A 9 -4.09 -7.28 4.41
N PRO A 10 -4.30 -6.78 3.17
CA PRO A 10 -4.16 -7.47 1.87
C PRO A 10 -2.72 -7.54 1.35
N PHE A 11 -1.75 -6.98 2.08
CA PHE A 11 -0.36 -6.92 1.68
C PHE A 11 0.33 -8.27 1.84
N ILE A 12 1.07 -8.69 0.82
CA ILE A 12 1.90 -9.87 0.86
C ILE A 12 3.36 -9.43 1.02
N LEU A 13 3.93 -9.68 2.20
CA LEU A 13 5.35 -9.46 2.43
C LEU A 13 6.19 -10.55 1.73
N THR A 14 7.01 -10.12 0.78
CA THR A 14 7.89 -10.97 -0.02
C THR A 14 9.33 -10.48 0.03
N GLN A 15 10.26 -11.37 -0.30
CA GLN A 15 11.66 -10.98 -0.51
C GLN A 15 11.79 -10.21 -1.83
N VAL A 16 12.71 -9.26 -1.86
CA VAL A 16 13.09 -8.56 -3.09
C VAL A 16 13.92 -9.51 -3.95
N SER A 17 13.60 -9.61 -5.24
CA SER A 17 14.40 -10.40 -6.18
C SER A 17 15.86 -9.92 -6.17
N PRO A 18 16.87 -10.81 -6.28
CA PRO A 18 18.28 -10.41 -6.22
C PRO A 18 18.67 -9.30 -7.21
N GLU A 19 18.01 -9.25 -8.37
CA GLU A 19 18.24 -8.27 -9.43
C GLU A 19 17.77 -6.84 -9.07
N LEU A 20 16.86 -6.73 -8.10
CA LEU A 20 16.28 -5.46 -7.65
C LEU A 20 16.73 -5.07 -6.24
N MET A 21 17.53 -5.93 -5.59
CA MET A 21 17.97 -5.73 -4.22
C MET A 21 19.03 -4.62 -4.15
N THR A 22 18.74 -3.61 -3.35
CA THR A 22 19.60 -2.46 -3.05
C THR A 22 19.49 -2.15 -1.55
N PRO A 23 20.39 -1.31 -0.98
CA PRO A 23 20.24 -0.87 0.41
C PRO A 23 18.84 -0.29 0.72
N GLU A 24 18.23 0.38 -0.25
CA GLU A 24 16.91 1.02 -0.21
C GLU A 24 15.76 0.04 -0.47
N ARG A 25 16.04 -1.13 -1.05
CA ARG A 25 15.04 -2.17 -1.38
C ARG A 25 15.44 -3.51 -0.80
N GLN A 26 15.17 -3.70 0.49
CA GLN A 26 15.44 -4.94 1.21
C GLN A 26 14.20 -5.82 1.37
N GLN A 27 13.01 -5.22 1.48
CA GLN A 27 11.74 -5.95 1.55
C GLN A 27 10.73 -5.39 0.55
N ARG A 28 9.74 -6.22 0.19
CA ARG A 28 8.67 -5.85 -0.73
C ARG A 28 7.30 -6.23 -0.18
N LEU A 29 6.39 -5.27 -0.12
CA LEU A 29 4.96 -5.52 -0.04
C LEU A 29 4.38 -5.58 -1.45
N LEU A 30 3.50 -6.54 -1.69
CA LEU A 30 2.83 -6.74 -2.98
C LEU A 30 1.34 -6.92 -2.74
N VAL A 31 0.53 -6.30 -3.59
CA VAL A 31 -0.89 -6.63 -3.75
C VAL A 31 -1.15 -6.86 -5.23
N ASP A 32 -1.79 -7.99 -5.53
CA ASP A 32 -2.33 -8.30 -6.86
C ASP A 32 -3.84 -8.05 -6.82
N LEU A 33 -4.29 -7.06 -7.57
CA LEU A 33 -5.65 -6.54 -7.54
C LEU A 33 -6.55 -7.23 -8.58
N SER A 34 -6.03 -8.15 -9.39
CA SER A 34 -6.76 -8.79 -10.50
C SER A 34 -8.05 -9.51 -10.05
N ASP A 35 -8.08 -9.99 -8.81
CA ASP A 35 -9.21 -10.71 -8.23
C ASP A 35 -9.78 -9.97 -6.98
N MET A 36 -9.58 -8.64 -6.91
CA MET A 36 -10.03 -7.80 -5.79
C MET A 36 -11.16 -6.85 -6.21
N ASP A 37 -12.16 -7.36 -6.92
CA ASP A 37 -13.32 -6.58 -7.42
C ASP A 37 -13.99 -5.73 -6.32
N ASP A 38 -14.12 -6.27 -5.10
CA ASP A 38 -14.73 -5.56 -3.98
C ASP A 38 -13.96 -4.27 -3.60
N TYR A 39 -12.63 -4.30 -3.69
CA TYR A 39 -11.81 -3.10 -3.47
C TYR A 39 -12.05 -2.10 -4.59
N TYR A 40 -12.03 -2.56 -5.84
CA TYR A 40 -12.30 -1.71 -7.00
C TYR A 40 -13.64 -0.97 -6.88
N VAL A 41 -14.70 -1.69 -6.50
CA VAL A 41 -16.04 -1.13 -6.26
C VAL A 41 -16.04 -0.07 -5.14
N VAL A 42 -15.25 -0.26 -4.09
CA VAL A 42 -15.14 0.71 -2.99
C VAL A 42 -14.42 1.98 -3.46
N PHE A 43 -13.33 1.88 -4.22
CA PHE A 43 -12.64 3.05 -4.79
C PHE A 43 -13.53 3.83 -5.77
N GLU A 44 -14.18 3.14 -6.72
CA GLU A 44 -15.04 3.79 -7.72
C GLU A 44 -16.22 4.53 -7.09
N ARG A 45 -16.77 4.02 -5.98
CA ARG A 45 -17.86 4.68 -5.25
C ARG A 45 -17.52 6.13 -4.85
N TYR A 46 -16.24 6.41 -4.61
CA TYR A 46 -15.76 7.74 -4.20
C TYR A 46 -15.04 8.49 -5.33
N GLY A 47 -15.08 7.96 -6.57
CA GLY A 47 -14.50 8.62 -7.74
C GLY A 47 -13.02 8.32 -7.98
N PHE A 48 -12.44 7.35 -7.27
CA PHE A 48 -11.05 6.94 -7.44
C PHE A 48 -10.92 5.70 -8.34
N GLY A 49 -9.77 5.55 -8.99
CA GLY A 49 -9.42 4.29 -9.64
C GLY A 49 -9.12 3.20 -8.59
N GLY A 50 -9.52 1.96 -8.82
CA GLY A 50 -9.19 0.85 -7.90
C GLY A 50 -7.84 0.15 -8.17
N GLY A 51 -7.06 0.66 -9.12
CA GLY A 51 -5.80 0.04 -9.58
C GLY A 51 -4.58 0.43 -8.73
N GLY A 52 -3.44 -0.18 -9.07
CA GLY A 52 -2.20 -0.06 -8.30
C GLY A 52 -1.69 1.38 -8.14
N ALA A 53 -1.86 2.23 -9.16
CA ALA A 53 -1.46 3.63 -9.11
C ALA A 53 -2.23 4.40 -8.03
N SER A 54 -3.55 4.27 -8.01
CA SER A 54 -4.41 4.90 -6.97
C SER A 54 -4.07 4.39 -5.57
N TRP A 55 -3.81 3.09 -5.41
CA TRP A 55 -3.32 2.56 -4.12
C TRP A 55 -2.01 3.21 -3.69
N ALA A 56 -1.07 3.40 -4.63
CA ALA A 56 0.20 4.05 -4.34
C ALA A 56 -0.01 5.51 -3.91
N GLU A 57 -0.82 6.27 -4.64
CA GLU A 57 -1.09 7.68 -4.31
C GLU A 57 -1.77 7.82 -2.94
N HIS A 58 -2.79 7.02 -2.64
CA HIS A 58 -3.43 7.08 -1.31
C HIS A 58 -2.49 6.68 -0.17
N ILE A 59 -1.60 5.71 -0.39
CA ILE A 59 -0.62 5.32 0.63
C ILE A 59 0.45 6.41 0.78
N GLU A 60 0.85 7.06 -0.31
CA GLU A 60 1.76 8.22 -0.28
C GLU A 60 1.16 9.36 0.52
N THR A 61 -0.10 9.74 0.26
CA THR A 61 -0.81 10.77 1.04
C THR A 61 -0.86 10.42 2.53
N MET A 62 -1.16 9.16 2.89
CA MET A 62 -1.13 8.74 4.30
C MET A 62 0.25 8.92 4.93
N LEU A 63 1.32 8.61 4.19
CA LEU A 63 2.70 8.78 4.68
C LEU A 63 3.01 10.27 4.87
N GLU A 64 2.70 11.12 3.89
CA GLU A 64 2.90 12.57 3.99
C GLU A 64 2.19 13.18 5.21
N GLU A 65 0.97 12.74 5.49
CA GLU A 65 0.15 13.28 6.58
C GLU A 65 0.53 12.74 7.96
N HIS A 66 0.97 11.48 8.05
CA HIS A 66 1.10 10.78 9.34
C HIS A 66 2.50 10.34 9.71
N ASP A 67 3.37 10.08 8.72
CA ASP A 67 4.75 9.65 8.94
C ASP A 67 5.68 10.09 7.80
N PRO A 68 5.88 11.41 7.58
CA PRO A 68 6.59 11.92 6.40
C PRO A 68 8.06 11.51 6.38
N GLU A 69 8.68 11.24 7.53
CA GLU A 69 10.05 10.71 7.60
C GLU A 69 10.16 9.31 6.97
N LEU A 70 9.05 8.54 6.92
CA LEU A 70 9.05 7.21 6.33
C LEU A 70 9.14 7.23 4.79
N LEU A 71 8.83 8.36 4.14
CA LEU A 71 8.95 8.52 2.69
C LEU A 71 10.39 8.34 2.20
N ASP A 72 11.39 8.71 3.00
CA ASP A 72 12.81 8.51 2.66
C ASP A 72 13.23 7.02 2.69
N HIS A 73 12.38 6.14 3.22
CA HIS A 73 12.64 4.72 3.43
C HIS A 73 11.69 3.79 2.65
N VAL A 74 10.76 4.36 1.89
CA VAL A 74 9.73 3.62 1.16
C VAL A 74 9.68 4.08 -0.29
N GLU A 75 9.78 3.14 -1.21
CA GLU A 75 9.48 3.37 -2.62
C GLU A 75 8.13 2.75 -2.95
N LEU A 76 7.14 3.58 -3.26
CA LEU A 76 5.83 3.16 -3.73
C LEU A 76 5.81 3.04 -5.25
N ALA A 77 5.23 1.96 -5.76
CA ALA A 77 5.13 1.70 -7.19
C ALA A 77 3.81 1.00 -7.52
N GLY A 78 2.91 1.73 -8.17
CA GLY A 78 1.61 1.25 -8.61
C GLY A 78 1.48 1.26 -10.13
N ALA A 79 1.05 0.15 -10.74
CA ALA A 79 0.76 0.11 -12.17
C ALA A 79 -0.26 -0.98 -12.53
N GLY A 80 -1.27 -0.63 -13.32
CA GLY A 80 -2.35 -1.55 -13.70
C GLY A 80 -3.02 -2.13 -12.45
N GLU A 81 -3.03 -3.46 -12.35
CA GLU A 81 -3.61 -4.20 -11.23
C GLU A 81 -2.59 -4.56 -10.13
N ILE A 82 -1.36 -4.01 -10.19
CA ILE A 82 -0.33 -4.35 -9.21
C ILE A 82 0.09 -3.13 -8.41
N PHE A 83 0.01 -3.25 -7.09
CA PHE A 83 0.66 -2.35 -6.15
C PHE A 83 1.90 -3.00 -5.54
N ARG A 84 2.99 -2.23 -5.43
CA ARG A 84 4.23 -2.63 -4.76
C ARG A 84 4.71 -1.50 -3.86
N ALA A 85 5.27 -1.88 -2.72
CA ALA A 85 6.11 -0.99 -1.92
C ALA A 85 7.43 -1.71 -1.64
N TYR A 86 8.54 -1.01 -1.79
CA TYR A 86 9.85 -1.46 -1.34
C TYR A 86 10.26 -0.67 -0.11
N THR A 87 10.91 -1.33 0.84
CA THR A 87 11.40 -0.69 2.05
C THR A 87 12.87 -1.06 2.28
N ASP A 88 13.58 -0.17 2.95
CA ASP A 88 15.00 -0.36 3.30
C ASP A 88 15.23 -1.35 4.46
N GLY A 89 14.18 -1.94 5.01
CA GLY A 89 14.29 -3.02 6.00
C GLY A 89 13.05 -3.25 6.87
N PRO A 90 13.16 -4.18 7.84
CA PRO A 90 12.05 -4.59 8.71
C PRO A 90 11.43 -3.47 9.53
N ALA A 91 12.22 -2.47 9.93
CA ALA A 91 11.72 -1.34 10.72
C ALA A 91 10.78 -0.45 9.88
N ALA A 92 11.19 -0.08 8.67
CA ALA A 92 10.35 0.69 7.74
C ALA A 92 9.10 -0.12 7.31
N THR A 93 9.26 -1.41 7.01
CA THR A 93 8.12 -2.30 6.70
C THR A 93 7.09 -2.33 7.84
N ALA A 94 7.54 -2.46 9.09
CA ALA A 94 6.63 -2.51 10.22
C ALA A 94 5.88 -1.19 10.42
N ARG A 95 6.56 -0.03 10.24
CA ARG A 95 5.92 1.28 10.29
C ARG A 95 4.89 1.46 9.18
N LEU A 96 5.25 1.11 7.95
CA LEU A 96 4.35 1.19 6.80
C LEU A 96 3.10 0.34 7.04
N LEU A 97 3.25 -0.93 7.42
CA LEU A 97 2.11 -1.82 7.70
C LEU A 97 1.25 -1.31 8.85
N ALA A 98 1.86 -0.79 9.93
CA ALA A 98 1.11 -0.23 11.05
C ALA A 98 0.25 0.98 10.65
N LEU A 99 0.68 1.73 9.63
CA LEU A 99 -0.06 2.86 9.08
C LEU A 99 -1.20 2.40 8.15
N VAL A 100 -0.88 1.52 7.18
CA VAL A 100 -1.83 1.22 6.08
C VAL A 100 -2.80 0.09 6.37
N GLN A 101 -2.40 -0.94 7.14
CA GLN A 101 -3.27 -2.10 7.38
C GLN A 101 -4.60 -1.75 8.05
N PRO A 102 -4.66 -0.85 9.06
CA PRO A 102 -5.93 -0.51 9.70
C PRO A 102 -6.98 0.04 8.73
N VAL A 103 -6.56 0.59 7.59
CA VAL A 103 -7.44 1.11 6.54
C VAL A 103 -7.70 0.05 5.47
N PHE A 104 -6.63 -0.56 4.94
CA PHE A 104 -6.73 -1.43 3.77
C PHE A 104 -7.13 -2.88 4.09
N ALA A 105 -7.04 -3.35 5.34
CA ALA A 105 -7.41 -4.72 5.70
C ALA A 105 -8.94 -4.94 5.82
N ASP A 106 -9.73 -3.87 5.85
CA ASP A 106 -11.19 -3.93 5.99
C ASP A 106 -11.86 -2.95 5.01
N LEU A 107 -12.77 -3.47 4.18
CA LEU A 107 -13.45 -2.66 3.18
C LEU A 107 -14.31 -1.53 3.79
N GLY A 108 -14.80 -1.71 5.02
CA GLY A 108 -15.54 -0.67 5.74
C GLY A 108 -14.63 0.47 6.18
N ALA A 109 -13.45 0.15 6.72
CA ALA A 109 -12.42 1.11 7.08
C ALA A 109 -11.90 1.87 5.85
N LEU A 110 -11.60 1.15 4.77
CA LEU A 110 -11.23 1.73 3.48
C LEU A 110 -12.30 2.68 2.95
N SER A 111 -13.57 2.26 2.93
CA SER A 111 -14.70 3.09 2.52
C SER A 111 -14.82 4.36 3.36
N LYS A 112 -14.56 4.27 4.68
CA LYS A 112 -14.58 5.44 5.57
C LYS A 112 -13.42 6.40 5.29
N TYR A 113 -12.23 5.88 5.01
CA TYR A 113 -11.07 6.68 4.63
C TYR A 113 -11.34 7.43 3.32
N LEU A 114 -11.73 6.72 2.26
CA LEU A 114 -11.96 7.32 0.94
C LEU A 114 -13.10 8.35 0.94
N ALA A 115 -14.10 8.19 1.81
CA ALA A 115 -15.16 9.20 1.97
C ALA A 115 -14.68 10.57 2.49
N GLN A 116 -13.47 10.63 3.05
CA GLN A 116 -12.85 11.85 3.55
C GLN A 116 -11.80 12.42 2.59
N ALA A 117 -11.30 11.61 1.65
CA ALA A 117 -10.37 12.04 0.62
C ALA A 117 -11.11 12.82 -0.47
N ASP A 118 -10.51 13.90 -0.97
CA ASP A 118 -11.03 14.64 -2.12
C ASP A 118 -10.46 14.04 -3.41
N PRO A 119 -11.26 13.47 -4.32
CA PRO A 119 -10.77 12.89 -5.56
C PRO A 119 -10.13 13.90 -6.52
N THR A 120 -10.35 15.20 -6.32
CA THR A 120 -9.71 16.25 -7.12
C THR A 120 -8.25 16.51 -6.74
N ASP A 121 -7.78 16.03 -5.58
CA ASP A 121 -6.38 16.16 -5.14
C ASP A 121 -5.42 15.14 -5.79
N PHE A 122 -5.95 14.10 -6.46
CA PHE A 122 -5.14 12.95 -6.91
C PHE A 122 -4.75 13.00 -8.40
N PHE A 123 -5.29 13.94 -9.19
CA PHE A 123 -5.00 14.04 -10.63
C PHE A 123 -4.77 15.50 -11.07
N GLU A 124 -3.50 15.93 -11.11
CA GLU A 124 -3.02 17.14 -11.83
C GLU A 124 -2.20 16.79 -13.09
#